data_AF-A0A924JA60-F1
#
_entry.id   AF-A0A924JA60-F1
#
_cell.length_a   1.000
_cell.length_b   1.000
_cell.length_c   1.000
_cell.angle_alpha   90.00
_cell.angle_beta   90.00
_cell.angle_gamma   90.00
#
_symmetry.space_group_name_H-M   'P 1'
#
loop_
_entity.id
_entity.type
_entity.pdbx_description
1 polymer ?
#
loop_
_entity_poly.entity_id
_entity_poly.type
_entity_poly.pdbx_seq_one_letter_code
_entity_poly.pdbx_strand_id
1 'polypeptide(L)'
;MKYSCTFLSVASLLGLGTLLTSCNDHQAFPADAKIEIVSTLSGAAERPTSVSTAATGTFAGTLDRATRVLSYTVTYSGLTPVAGHLHRINSANGTGPVEIPFAAPLNSPVIGTATLTTAGRVDSLINGFYYVNLHTAANPSGEIRGNLRVKGNIKLTATMSGAAEKPTPNTSTATGAFVGVVDPTTRALSYTVTYSGLTPVAGHLHRINSANGTGPVEIPFASLGSPVIGTAMLTTAGRVDSLLNGYYYANLHSAAFPGGEIRGDIKPQFLP
;
A
#
# COMPACT_ATOMS: atom_id res chain seq x y z
N MET A 1 -45.60 -49.98 44.41
CA MET A 1 -45.74 -48.51 44.57
C MET A 1 -44.56 -47.84 43.89
N LYS A 2 -44.87 -46.95 42.93
CA LYS A 2 -44.03 -45.91 42.29
C LYS A 2 -42.75 -46.33 41.54
N TYR A 3 -42.88 -46.27 40.22
CA TYR A 3 -41.83 -46.21 39.20
C TYR A 3 -41.00 -44.93 39.33
N SER A 4 -39.70 -44.99 39.02
CA SER A 4 -39.06 -43.94 38.22
C SER A 4 -37.80 -44.45 37.54
N CYS A 5 -37.81 -44.40 36.22
CA CYS A 5 -36.70 -44.72 35.32
C CYS A 5 -36.14 -43.38 34.85
N THR A 6 -34.88 -43.06 35.19
CA THR A 6 -34.25 -41.83 34.72
C THR A 6 -33.29 -42.17 33.59
N PHE A 7 -33.71 -41.88 32.35
CA PHE A 7 -32.85 -41.82 31.19
C PHE A 7 -31.92 -40.60 31.34
N LEU A 8 -30.60 -40.82 31.35
CA LEU A 8 -29.64 -39.75 31.12
C LEU A 8 -29.31 -39.74 29.62
N SER A 9 -29.95 -38.85 28.89
CA SER A 9 -29.70 -38.60 27.47
C SER A 9 -28.31 -38.02 27.27
N VAL A 10 -27.50 -38.71 26.45
CA VAL A 10 -26.25 -38.24 25.90
C VAL A 10 -26.54 -37.07 24.96
N ALA A 11 -26.21 -35.84 25.38
CA ALA A 11 -26.11 -34.71 24.47
C ALA A 11 -24.63 -34.54 24.09
N SER A 12 -24.18 -35.33 23.13
CA SER A 12 -22.93 -35.09 22.41
C SER A 12 -23.05 -33.77 21.66
N LEU A 13 -22.41 -32.73 22.18
CA LEU A 13 -22.19 -31.47 21.48
C LEU A 13 -21.31 -31.79 20.25
N LEU A 14 -21.92 -31.99 19.08
CA LEU A 14 -21.21 -31.84 17.82
C LEU A 14 -20.81 -30.36 17.73
N GLY A 15 -19.57 -30.07 18.09
CA GLY A 15 -18.91 -28.83 17.69
C GLY A 15 -18.89 -28.80 16.17
N LEU A 16 -19.85 -28.09 15.58
CA LEU A 16 -19.82 -27.72 14.18
C LEU A 16 -18.69 -26.69 14.04
N GLY A 17 -17.46 -27.20 13.94
CA GLY A 17 -16.31 -26.42 13.55
C GLY A 17 -16.58 -25.90 12.16
N THR A 18 -17.11 -24.67 12.07
CA THR A 18 -17.04 -23.90 10.84
C THR A 18 -15.56 -23.71 10.54
N LEU A 19 -15.03 -24.61 9.72
CA LEU A 19 -13.81 -24.37 8.97
C LEU A 19 -14.09 -23.12 8.13
N LEU A 20 -13.73 -21.96 8.67
CA LEU A 20 -13.47 -20.78 7.86
C LEU A 20 -12.30 -21.16 6.98
N THR A 21 -12.58 -21.71 5.79
CA THR A 21 -11.63 -21.68 4.69
C THR A 21 -11.44 -20.21 4.36
N SER A 22 -10.52 -19.55 5.07
CA SER A 22 -9.86 -18.37 4.56
C SER A 22 -9.27 -18.82 3.23
N CYS A 23 -9.89 -18.45 2.13
CA CYS A 23 -9.21 -18.45 0.85
C CYS A 23 -8.00 -17.53 1.05
N ASN A 24 -6.86 -18.14 1.36
CA ASN A 24 -5.56 -17.52 1.20
C ASN A 24 -5.34 -17.36 -0.31
N ASP A 25 -6.14 -16.51 -0.95
CA ASP A 25 -5.82 -15.86 -2.22
C ASP A 25 -4.80 -14.74 -1.96
N HIS A 26 -3.86 -15.02 -1.06
CA HIS A 26 -2.64 -14.28 -0.91
C HIS A 26 -1.77 -14.69 -2.08
N GLN A 27 -1.32 -13.72 -2.88
CA GLN A 27 -0.20 -13.95 -3.78
C GLN A 27 1.03 -14.18 -2.91
N ALA A 28 1.21 -15.41 -2.43
CA ALA A 28 2.42 -15.82 -1.75
C ALA A 28 3.53 -15.86 -2.80
N PHE A 29 4.40 -14.85 -2.80
CA PHE A 29 5.66 -14.88 -3.50
C PHE A 29 6.57 -15.84 -2.74
N PRO A 30 6.99 -16.95 -3.36
CA PRO A 30 7.97 -17.84 -2.77
C PRO A 30 9.24 -17.09 -2.30
N ALA A 31 10.02 -17.68 -1.40
CA ALA A 31 11.28 -17.07 -0.93
C ALA A 31 12.28 -16.81 -2.09
N ASP A 32 12.12 -17.55 -3.19
CA ASP A 32 12.83 -17.46 -4.46
C ASP A 32 12.10 -16.61 -5.52
N ALA A 33 11.06 -15.88 -5.14
CA ALA A 33 10.32 -15.07 -6.08
C ALA A 33 11.17 -13.96 -6.69
N LYS A 34 11.00 -13.82 -8.00
CA LYS A 34 11.45 -12.66 -8.76
C LYS A 34 10.31 -11.66 -8.85
N ILE A 35 10.51 -10.49 -8.26
CA ILE A 35 9.51 -9.42 -8.22
C ILE A 35 9.88 -8.38 -9.26
N GLU A 36 8.97 -8.12 -10.20
CA GLU A 36 9.13 -7.03 -11.16
C GLU A 36 8.87 -5.68 -10.48
N ILE A 37 9.82 -4.75 -10.65
CA ILE A 37 9.77 -3.38 -10.14
C ILE A 37 9.74 -2.43 -11.32
N VAL A 38 8.82 -1.48 -11.31
CA VAL A 38 8.61 -0.52 -12.41
C VAL A 38 8.50 0.91 -11.91
N SER A 39 8.80 1.86 -12.79
CA SER A 39 8.48 3.27 -12.60
C SER A 39 8.46 4.03 -13.93
N THR A 40 7.72 5.14 -13.96
CA THR A 40 7.81 6.17 -15.01
C THR A 40 8.37 7.44 -14.39
N LEU A 41 9.39 8.01 -15.02
CA LEU A 41 10.08 9.20 -14.57
C LEU A 41 9.60 10.43 -15.34
N SER A 42 9.42 11.53 -14.62
CA SER A 42 9.05 12.83 -15.19
C SER A 42 9.51 13.98 -14.30
N GLY A 43 9.63 15.18 -14.85
CA GLY A 43 9.91 16.38 -14.06
C GLY A 43 8.76 16.75 -13.12
N ALA A 44 7.51 16.48 -13.49
CA ALA A 44 6.35 16.68 -12.62
C ALA A 44 6.36 15.79 -11.36
N ALA A 45 7.05 14.66 -11.44
CA ALA A 45 7.26 13.75 -10.32
C ALA A 45 8.48 14.12 -9.45
N GLU A 46 9.29 15.11 -9.87
CA GLU A 46 10.40 15.62 -9.08
C GLU A 46 9.91 16.24 -7.77
N ARG A 47 10.71 16.08 -6.71
CA ARG A 47 10.41 16.57 -5.36
C ARG A 47 11.66 17.15 -4.71
N PRO A 48 11.53 18.17 -3.83
CA PRO A 48 10.29 18.77 -3.36
C PRO A 48 9.61 19.65 -4.41
N THR A 49 10.39 20.17 -5.37
CA THR A 49 9.91 21.05 -6.43
C THR A 49 9.85 20.29 -7.74
N SER A 50 8.70 20.33 -8.42
CA SER A 50 8.57 19.78 -9.76
C SER A 50 9.41 20.56 -10.77
N VAL A 51 9.96 19.87 -11.76
CA VAL A 51 10.70 20.47 -12.87
C VAL A 51 9.81 20.50 -14.12
N SER A 52 9.78 21.65 -14.80
CA SER A 52 9.18 21.75 -16.13
C SER A 52 10.22 21.32 -17.17
N THR A 53 10.05 20.12 -17.72
CA THR A 53 10.92 19.56 -18.76
C THR A 53 10.11 18.62 -19.64
N ALA A 54 10.52 18.49 -20.91
CA ALA A 54 10.01 17.46 -21.81
C ALA A 54 10.69 16.10 -21.60
N ALA A 55 11.71 16.04 -20.74
CA ALA A 55 12.43 14.83 -20.44
C ALA A 55 11.52 13.76 -19.82
N THR A 56 11.75 12.51 -20.22
CA THR A 56 10.98 11.35 -19.76
C THR A 56 11.91 10.19 -19.46
N GLY A 57 11.46 9.26 -18.63
CA GLY A 57 12.16 8.01 -18.43
C GLY A 57 11.27 6.88 -17.93
N THR A 58 11.83 5.68 -17.91
CA THR A 58 11.24 4.49 -17.33
C THR A 58 12.29 3.72 -16.55
N PHE A 59 11.85 3.05 -15.50
CA PHE A 59 12.62 2.07 -14.76
C PHE A 59 11.93 0.71 -14.90
N ALA A 60 12.69 -0.31 -15.26
CA ALA A 60 12.27 -1.69 -15.22
C ALA A 60 13.34 -2.50 -14.49
N GLY A 61 12.94 -3.27 -13.49
CA GLY A 61 13.85 -4.10 -12.71
C GLY A 61 13.22 -5.37 -12.20
N THR A 62 14.07 -6.26 -11.73
CA THR A 62 13.69 -7.53 -11.13
C THR A 62 14.48 -7.70 -9.85
N LEU A 63 13.77 -7.79 -8.73
CA LEU A 63 14.32 -8.14 -7.43
C LEU A 63 14.25 -9.65 -7.25
N ASP A 64 15.38 -10.30 -7.07
CA ASP A 64 15.48 -11.68 -6.59
C ASP A 64 15.53 -11.65 -5.05
N ARG A 65 14.49 -12.16 -4.38
CA ARG A 65 14.41 -12.10 -2.90
C ARG A 65 15.42 -13.02 -2.21
N ALA A 66 15.79 -14.15 -2.83
CA ALA A 66 16.70 -15.11 -2.25
C ALA A 66 18.13 -14.55 -2.18
N THR A 67 18.56 -13.89 -3.26
CA THR A 67 19.89 -13.28 -3.36
C THR A 67 19.90 -11.80 -2.95
N ARG A 68 18.72 -11.17 -2.83
CA ARG A 68 18.51 -9.73 -2.60
C ARG A 68 19.10 -8.85 -3.70
N VAL A 69 19.29 -9.41 -4.89
CA VAL A 69 19.84 -8.70 -6.04
C VAL A 69 18.71 -8.04 -6.82
N LEU A 70 18.77 -6.72 -6.96
CA LEU A 70 17.97 -5.95 -7.90
C LEU A 70 18.76 -5.78 -9.20
N SER A 71 18.29 -6.37 -10.28
CA SER A 71 18.75 -6.07 -11.64
C SER A 71 17.82 -5.02 -12.25
N TYR A 72 18.35 -4.01 -12.93
CA TYR A 72 17.52 -2.92 -13.45
C TYR A 72 18.03 -2.32 -14.77
N THR A 73 17.12 -1.68 -15.46
CA THR A 73 17.32 -0.90 -16.68
C THR A 73 16.57 0.43 -16.52
N VAL A 74 17.27 1.54 -16.73
CA VAL A 74 16.68 2.88 -16.80
C VAL A 74 16.81 3.39 -18.22
N THR A 75 15.68 3.59 -18.89
CA THR A 75 15.64 4.18 -20.23
C THR A 75 15.10 5.59 -20.13
N TYR A 76 15.75 6.55 -20.77
CA TYR A 76 15.32 7.94 -20.74
C TYR A 76 15.49 8.63 -22.10
N SER A 77 14.86 9.79 -22.26
CA SER A 77 14.95 10.66 -23.42
C SER A 77 14.82 12.13 -23.03
N GLY A 78 15.43 13.02 -23.81
CA GLY A 78 15.27 14.47 -23.65
C GLY A 78 16.13 15.12 -22.56
N LEU A 79 17.15 14.42 -22.03
CA LEU A 79 18.10 14.98 -21.07
C LEU A 79 19.52 14.41 -21.27
N THR A 80 20.53 15.09 -20.71
CA THR A 80 21.92 14.62 -20.63
C THR A 80 22.31 14.46 -19.16
N PRO A 81 22.19 13.25 -18.57
CA PRO A 81 22.40 13.06 -17.15
C PRO A 81 23.89 13.16 -16.77
N VAL A 82 24.15 13.86 -15.67
CA VAL A 82 25.48 13.95 -15.02
C VAL A 82 25.56 13.05 -13.78
N ALA A 83 24.42 12.64 -13.24
CA ALA A 83 24.31 11.67 -12.16
C ALA A 83 22.96 10.94 -12.24
N GLY A 84 22.88 9.76 -11.63
CA GLY A 84 21.64 9.00 -11.51
C GLY A 84 21.71 8.05 -10.32
N HIS A 85 20.59 7.88 -9.62
CA HIS A 85 20.57 7.17 -8.34
C HIS A 85 19.24 6.44 -8.12
N LEU A 86 19.28 5.41 -7.28
CA LEU A 86 18.15 5.02 -6.44
C LEU A 86 18.33 5.59 -5.05
N HIS A 87 17.28 6.24 -4.57
CA HIS A 87 17.17 6.80 -3.23
C HIS A 87 16.18 5.99 -2.42
N ARG A 88 16.41 5.91 -1.11
CA ARG A 88 15.46 5.33 -0.16
C ARG A 88 14.77 6.44 0.63
N ILE A 89 13.46 6.35 0.81
CA ILE A 89 12.62 7.31 1.54
C ILE A 89 12.02 6.67 2.79
N ASN A 90 11.56 7.51 3.72
CA ASN A 90 10.89 7.08 4.96
C ASN A 90 9.44 7.59 5.06
N SER A 91 8.98 8.31 4.05
CA SER A 91 7.67 8.96 4.01
C SER A 91 7.19 9.06 2.57
N ALA A 92 5.88 8.97 2.37
CA ALA A 92 5.27 9.08 1.05
C ALA A 92 5.64 10.43 0.40
N ASN A 93 6.11 10.39 -0.85
CA ASN A 93 6.56 11.57 -1.61
C ASN A 93 7.77 12.32 -1.01
N GLY A 94 8.46 11.76 0.00
CA GLY A 94 9.64 12.36 0.59
C GLY A 94 10.88 12.34 -0.32
N THR A 95 11.95 12.99 0.12
CA THR A 95 13.31 12.85 -0.42
C THR A 95 14.16 12.04 0.57
N GLY A 96 15.26 11.46 0.11
CA GLY A 96 16.10 10.64 0.98
C GLY A 96 17.51 10.47 0.44
N PRO A 97 18.41 9.84 1.22
CA PRO A 97 19.80 9.66 0.80
C PRO A 97 19.92 8.77 -0.43
N VAL A 98 21.01 8.95 -1.17
CA VAL A 98 21.42 8.01 -2.22
C VAL A 98 21.72 6.67 -1.57
N GLU A 99 21.07 5.63 -2.05
CA GLU A 99 21.34 4.25 -1.62
C GLU A 99 22.16 3.51 -2.68
N ILE A 100 21.81 3.68 -3.96
CA ILE A 100 22.48 3.00 -5.08
C ILE A 100 22.82 4.07 -6.13
N PRO A 101 24.10 4.47 -6.25
CA PRO A 101 24.54 5.32 -7.35
C PRO A 101 24.68 4.52 -8.66
N PHE A 102 24.35 5.16 -9.78
CA PHE A 102 24.57 4.59 -11.10
C PHE A 102 26.00 4.84 -11.55
N ALA A 103 26.63 3.82 -12.14
CA ALA A 103 27.96 3.94 -12.70
C ALA A 103 27.93 4.68 -14.04
N ALA A 104 28.96 5.49 -14.30
CA ALA A 104 29.17 6.09 -15.60
C ALA A 104 29.72 5.03 -16.61
N PRO A 105 29.47 5.20 -17.92
CA PRO A 105 28.69 6.28 -18.54
C PRO A 105 27.18 6.08 -18.35
N LEU A 106 26.44 7.19 -18.18
CA LEU A 106 24.99 7.18 -17.96
C LEU A 106 24.18 7.18 -19.27
N ASN A 107 24.67 6.50 -20.32
CA ASN A 107 23.97 6.44 -21.61
C ASN A 107 22.64 5.69 -21.47
N SER A 108 21.62 6.10 -22.21
CA SER A 108 20.34 5.38 -22.26
C SER A 108 20.47 4.13 -23.16
N PRO A 109 20.15 2.92 -22.67
CA PRO A 109 19.70 2.60 -21.31
C PRO A 109 20.86 2.44 -20.29
N VAL A 110 20.62 2.90 -19.05
CA VAL A 110 21.50 2.62 -17.91
C VAL A 110 21.13 1.25 -17.34
N ILE A 111 22.04 0.28 -17.45
CA ILE A 111 21.84 -1.09 -16.97
C ILE A 111 22.70 -1.31 -15.73
N GLY A 112 22.12 -1.89 -14.68
CA GLY A 112 22.84 -2.13 -13.44
C GLY A 112 22.29 -3.26 -12.60
N THR A 113 23.07 -3.65 -11.61
CA THR A 113 22.69 -4.60 -10.57
C THR A 113 23.12 -4.05 -9.22
N ALA A 114 22.29 -4.23 -8.19
CA ALA A 114 22.62 -3.84 -6.83
C ALA A 114 22.17 -4.91 -5.83
N THR A 115 23.01 -5.22 -4.86
CA THR A 115 22.63 -6.09 -3.74
C THR A 115 22.05 -5.25 -2.61
N LEU A 116 20.79 -5.53 -2.23
CA LEU A 116 20.17 -4.91 -1.06
C LEU A 116 20.67 -5.60 0.20
N THR A 117 21.54 -4.89 0.94
CA THR A 117 22.36 -5.47 2.01
C THR A 117 21.57 -6.05 3.19
N THR A 118 20.31 -5.67 3.38
CA THR A 118 19.45 -6.15 4.47
C THR A 118 18.06 -6.50 3.99
N ALA A 119 17.38 -7.40 4.71
CA ALA A 119 15.96 -7.71 4.48
C ALA A 119 15.08 -6.45 4.56
N GLY A 120 15.33 -5.56 5.53
CA GLY A 120 14.59 -4.30 5.63
C GLY A 120 14.74 -3.38 4.41
N ARG A 121 15.83 -3.48 3.63
CA ARG A 121 15.97 -2.76 2.35
C ARG A 121 15.14 -3.41 1.23
N VAL A 122 15.09 -4.74 1.20
CA VAL A 122 14.17 -5.49 0.34
C VAL A 122 12.72 -5.09 0.62
N ASP A 123 12.33 -5.09 1.89
CA ASP A 123 10.98 -4.71 2.31
C ASP A 123 10.69 -3.25 1.94
N SER A 124 11.66 -2.35 2.15
CA SER A 124 11.52 -0.95 1.74
C SER A 124 11.28 -0.81 0.22
N LEU A 125 11.98 -1.58 -0.61
CA LEU A 125 11.78 -1.55 -2.07
C LEU A 125 10.41 -2.08 -2.46
N ILE A 126 10.01 -3.24 -1.91
CA ILE A 126 8.69 -3.86 -2.18
C ILE A 126 7.56 -2.92 -1.74
N ASN A 127 7.75 -2.24 -0.62
CA ASN A 127 6.75 -1.33 -0.05
C ASN A 127 6.71 0.04 -0.74
N GLY A 128 7.53 0.28 -1.76
CA GLY A 128 7.53 1.52 -2.53
C GLY A 128 8.27 2.69 -1.87
N PHE A 129 9.18 2.40 -0.93
CA PHE A 129 10.06 3.39 -0.28
C PHE A 129 11.35 3.65 -1.05
N TYR A 130 11.35 3.45 -2.37
CA TYR A 130 12.47 3.84 -3.24
C TYR A 130 11.98 4.73 -4.38
N TYR A 131 12.86 5.60 -4.85
CA TYR A 131 12.67 6.31 -6.12
C TYR A 131 13.97 6.31 -6.93
N VAL A 132 13.81 6.35 -8.24
CA VAL A 132 14.89 6.62 -9.18
C VAL A 132 14.90 8.09 -9.56
N ASN A 133 16.08 8.68 -9.70
CA ASN A 133 16.24 10.05 -10.13
C ASN A 133 17.44 10.19 -11.08
N LEU A 134 17.29 11.03 -12.11
CA LEU A 134 18.36 11.43 -13.01
C LEU A 134 18.58 12.94 -12.91
N HIS A 135 19.83 13.36 -12.81
CA HIS A 135 20.25 14.74 -12.59
C HIS A 135 20.96 15.26 -13.83
N THR A 136 20.78 16.54 -14.15
CA THR A 136 21.53 17.22 -15.20
C THR A 136 22.30 18.41 -14.62
N ALA A 137 23.18 19.02 -15.43
CA ALA A 137 23.87 20.23 -15.03
C ALA A 137 22.90 21.39 -14.72
N ALA A 138 21.77 21.46 -15.45
CA ALA A 138 20.73 22.47 -15.23
C ALA A 138 19.84 22.17 -14.01
N ASN A 139 19.67 20.89 -13.68
CA ASN A 139 18.89 20.44 -12.52
C ASN A 139 19.73 19.51 -11.61
N PRO A 140 20.69 20.05 -10.84
CA PRO A 140 21.60 19.22 -10.02
C PRO A 140 20.88 18.43 -8.93
N SER A 141 19.75 18.93 -8.42
CA SER A 141 18.93 18.25 -7.41
C SER A 141 18.04 17.15 -7.99
N GLY A 142 17.96 17.01 -9.32
CA GLY A 142 17.12 16.05 -10.03
C GLY A 142 16.35 16.73 -11.16
N GLU A 143 16.39 16.18 -12.38
CA GLU A 143 15.56 16.62 -13.51
C GLU A 143 14.29 15.79 -13.65
N ILE A 144 14.40 14.45 -13.53
CA ILE A 144 13.27 13.53 -13.61
C ILE A 144 13.33 12.46 -12.53
N ARG A 145 12.19 12.20 -11.89
CA ARG A 145 12.04 11.22 -10.80
C ARG A 145 10.88 10.28 -11.05
N GLY A 146 10.98 9.05 -10.54
CA GLY A 146 9.87 8.09 -10.46
C GLY A 146 9.97 7.24 -9.19
N ASN A 147 8.86 7.09 -8.45
CA ASN A 147 8.81 6.18 -7.31
C ASN A 147 8.74 4.73 -7.81
N LEU A 148 9.58 3.85 -7.26
CA LEU A 148 9.65 2.45 -7.66
C LEU A 148 8.51 1.67 -7.04
N ARG A 149 7.82 0.85 -7.85
CA ARG A 149 6.67 0.05 -7.41
C ARG A 149 6.78 -1.38 -7.89
N VAL A 150 6.25 -2.32 -7.11
CA VAL A 150 5.95 -3.66 -7.61
C VAL A 150 4.98 -3.55 -8.78
N LYS A 151 5.26 -4.25 -9.86
CA LYS A 151 4.39 -4.31 -11.04
C LYS A 151 3.17 -5.17 -10.74
N GLY A 152 1.99 -4.68 -11.11
CA GLY A 152 0.73 -5.39 -10.97
C GLY A 152 -0.08 -4.95 -9.75
N ASN A 153 -1.15 -5.69 -9.50
CA ASN A 153 -2.14 -5.38 -8.49
C ASN A 153 -1.62 -5.63 -7.07
N ILE A 154 -1.77 -4.64 -6.19
CA ILE A 154 -1.34 -4.73 -4.79
C ILE A 154 -2.56 -4.85 -3.90
N LYS A 155 -2.61 -5.92 -3.10
CA LYS A 155 -3.66 -6.15 -2.11
C LYS A 155 -3.45 -5.25 -0.89
N LEU A 156 -4.56 -4.73 -0.37
CA LEU A 156 -4.65 -3.83 0.76
C LEU A 156 -5.59 -4.42 1.79
N THR A 157 -5.27 -4.29 3.07
CA THR A 157 -6.10 -4.82 4.16
C THR A 157 -6.14 -3.87 5.35
N ALA A 158 -7.25 -3.88 6.09
CA ALA A 158 -7.33 -3.34 7.44
C ALA A 158 -8.35 -4.11 8.27
N THR A 159 -8.07 -4.30 9.56
CA THR A 159 -9.09 -4.69 10.55
C THR A 159 -9.63 -3.41 11.20
N MET A 160 -10.95 -3.28 11.28
CA MET A 160 -11.64 -2.11 11.79
C MET A 160 -12.29 -2.37 13.16
N SER A 161 -12.05 -1.49 14.12
CA SER A 161 -12.64 -1.59 15.46
C SER A 161 -12.74 -0.22 16.15
N GLY A 162 -13.53 -0.14 17.22
CA GLY A 162 -13.62 1.06 18.06
C GLY A 162 -12.32 1.32 18.82
N ALA A 163 -11.61 0.27 19.21
CA ALA A 163 -10.28 0.39 19.83
C ALA A 163 -9.22 0.98 18.88
N ALA A 164 -9.39 0.76 17.57
CA ALA A 164 -8.52 1.32 16.54
C ALA A 164 -8.88 2.77 16.16
N GLU A 165 -10.02 3.29 16.62
CA GLU A 165 -10.41 4.68 16.40
C GLU A 165 -9.37 5.67 16.93
N LYS A 166 -9.31 6.84 16.28
CA LYS A 166 -8.38 7.93 16.62
C LYS A 166 -9.08 9.28 16.50
N PRO A 167 -8.62 10.32 17.24
CA PRO A 167 -7.49 10.30 18.17
C PRO A 167 -7.78 9.48 19.43
N THR A 168 -9.05 9.30 19.76
CA THR A 168 -9.50 8.62 20.97
C THR A 168 -10.20 7.31 20.59
N PRO A 169 -9.72 6.16 21.08
CA PRO A 169 -10.46 4.89 20.99
C PRO A 169 -11.84 5.00 21.64
N ASN A 170 -12.81 4.25 21.12
CA ASN A 170 -14.14 4.16 21.71
C ASN A 170 -14.46 2.72 22.17
N THR A 171 -15.58 2.56 22.87
CA THR A 171 -16.00 1.28 23.49
C THR A 171 -16.91 0.44 22.60
N SER A 172 -17.11 0.81 21.33
CA SER A 172 -17.93 0.01 20.42
C SER A 172 -17.37 -1.40 20.27
N THR A 173 -18.24 -2.39 20.38
CA THR A 173 -17.95 -3.80 20.11
C THR A 173 -18.14 -4.13 18.63
N ALA A 174 -18.50 -3.15 17.79
CA ALA A 174 -18.63 -3.35 16.37
C ALA A 174 -17.27 -3.73 15.74
N THR A 175 -17.35 -4.50 14.66
CA THR A 175 -16.17 -5.01 13.95
C THR A 175 -16.31 -4.74 12.47
N GLY A 176 -15.18 -4.61 11.79
CA GLY A 176 -15.15 -4.57 10.33
C GLY A 176 -13.82 -4.97 9.73
N ALA A 177 -13.81 -5.09 8.42
CA ALA A 177 -12.61 -5.36 7.64
C ALA A 177 -12.68 -4.60 6.32
N PHE A 178 -11.54 -4.03 5.91
CA PHE A 178 -11.31 -3.49 4.59
C PHE A 178 -10.43 -4.47 3.81
N VAL A 179 -10.84 -4.80 2.59
CA VAL A 179 -10.00 -5.50 1.61
C VAL A 179 -10.04 -4.70 0.32
N GLY A 180 -8.88 -4.37 -0.24
CA GLY A 180 -8.77 -3.64 -1.48
C GLY A 180 -7.68 -4.16 -2.39
N VAL A 181 -7.74 -3.75 -3.64
CA VAL A 181 -6.70 -3.98 -4.65
C VAL A 181 -6.46 -2.67 -5.37
N VAL A 182 -5.21 -2.22 -5.39
CA VAL A 182 -4.79 -1.05 -6.17
C VAL A 182 -3.86 -1.49 -7.30
N ASP A 183 -4.13 -1.01 -8.50
CA ASP A 183 -3.19 -1.05 -9.61
C ASP A 183 -2.38 0.26 -9.59
N PRO A 184 -1.07 0.23 -9.29
CA PRO A 184 -0.25 1.45 -9.24
C PRO A 184 -0.06 2.12 -10.61
N THR A 185 -0.20 1.38 -11.71
CA THR A 185 -0.03 1.88 -13.08
C THR A 185 -1.26 2.65 -13.52
N THR A 186 -2.44 2.05 -13.44
CA THR A 186 -3.69 2.75 -13.77
C THR A 186 -4.10 3.72 -12.66
N ARG A 187 -3.69 3.45 -11.41
CA ARG A 187 -4.07 4.10 -10.15
C ARG A 187 -5.48 3.73 -9.66
N ALA A 188 -6.07 2.70 -10.25
CA ALA A 188 -7.41 2.24 -9.92
C ALA A 188 -7.40 1.45 -8.61
N LEU A 189 -8.27 1.83 -7.69
CA LEU A 189 -8.52 1.12 -6.43
C LEU A 189 -9.91 0.48 -6.51
N SER A 190 -9.99 -0.82 -6.22
CA SER A 190 -11.25 -1.52 -5.92
C SER A 190 -11.22 -1.97 -4.47
N TYR A 191 -12.35 -1.91 -3.77
CA TYR A 191 -12.42 -2.28 -2.35
C TYR A 191 -13.76 -2.88 -1.95
N THR A 192 -13.70 -3.63 -0.86
CA THR A 192 -14.85 -4.17 -0.13
C THR A 192 -14.66 -3.88 1.36
N VAL A 193 -15.71 -3.39 2.00
CA VAL A 193 -15.78 -3.23 3.46
C VAL A 193 -16.91 -4.09 4.00
N THR A 194 -16.58 -5.02 4.89
CA THR A 194 -17.55 -5.82 5.65
C THR A 194 -17.57 -5.34 7.08
N TYR A 195 -18.72 -5.38 7.74
CA TYR A 195 -18.85 -4.98 9.13
C TYR A 195 -20.02 -5.69 9.82
N SER A 196 -20.02 -5.66 11.16
CA SER A 196 -21.09 -6.17 12.00
C SER A 196 -21.20 -5.36 13.30
N GLY A 197 -22.39 -5.27 13.85
CA GLY A 197 -22.64 -4.66 15.16
C GLY A 197 -22.82 -3.14 15.18
N LEU A 198 -23.04 -2.50 14.04
CA LEU A 198 -23.37 -1.07 13.94
C LEU A 198 -24.39 -0.78 12.83
N THR A 199 -25.05 0.38 12.93
CA THR A 199 -25.88 0.97 11.85
C THR A 199 -25.18 2.22 11.32
N PRO A 200 -24.44 2.12 10.20
CA PRO A 200 -23.67 3.24 9.71
C PRO A 200 -24.54 4.35 9.11
N VAL A 201 -24.18 5.60 9.41
CA VAL A 201 -24.76 6.82 8.80
C VAL A 201 -23.82 7.48 7.80
N ALA A 202 -22.52 7.15 7.86
CA ALA A 202 -21.52 7.56 6.91
C ALA A 202 -20.33 6.57 6.89
N GLY A 203 -19.52 6.61 5.84
CA GLY A 203 -18.36 5.77 5.69
C GLY A 203 -17.40 6.30 4.63
N HIS A 204 -16.10 6.19 4.89
CA HIS A 204 -15.08 6.88 4.10
C HIS A 204 -13.74 6.16 4.09
N LEU A 205 -12.94 6.44 3.06
CA LEU A 205 -11.47 6.39 3.15
C LEU A 205 -10.93 7.79 3.38
N HIS A 206 -10.12 7.94 4.41
CA HIS A 206 -9.42 9.16 4.74
C HIS A 206 -7.94 9.03 4.41
N ARG A 207 -7.32 10.15 4.03
CA ARG A 207 -5.86 10.25 3.88
C ARG A 207 -5.27 11.03 5.04
N ILE A 208 -4.17 10.54 5.60
CA ILE A 208 -3.44 11.14 6.72
C ILE A 208 -2.06 11.58 6.29
N ASN A 209 -1.41 12.43 7.10
CA ASN A 209 -0.04 12.89 6.89
C ASN A 209 0.93 12.45 8.00
N SER A 210 0.41 11.80 9.04
CA SER A 210 1.18 11.25 10.16
C SER A 210 0.50 9.99 10.70
N ALA A 211 1.29 9.07 11.25
CA ALA A 211 0.76 7.89 11.92
C ALA A 211 -0.19 8.30 13.04
N ASN A 212 -1.30 7.57 13.21
CA ASN A 212 -2.39 7.90 14.14
C ASN A 212 -3.13 9.23 13.89
N GLY A 213 -2.85 9.93 12.79
CA GLY A 213 -3.53 11.16 12.43
C GLY A 213 -5.00 10.95 12.05
N THR A 214 -5.76 12.03 12.05
CA THR A 214 -7.07 12.16 11.40
C THR A 214 -6.93 13.10 10.22
N GLY A 215 -7.55 12.80 9.09
CA GLY A 215 -7.41 13.59 7.87
C GLY A 215 -8.73 13.79 7.14
N PRO A 216 -8.75 14.60 6.07
CA PRO A 216 -9.96 14.81 5.30
C PRO A 216 -10.47 13.52 4.66
N VAL A 217 -11.78 13.47 4.41
CA VAL A 217 -12.38 12.45 3.54
C VAL A 217 -11.76 12.58 2.15
N GLU A 218 -11.21 11.49 1.65
CA GLU A 218 -10.69 11.43 0.28
C GLU A 218 -11.64 10.66 -0.64
N ILE A 219 -12.21 9.55 -0.16
CA ILE A 219 -13.16 8.73 -0.92
C ILE A 219 -14.37 8.44 -0.02
N PRO A 220 -15.54 9.05 -0.28
CA PRO A 220 -16.77 8.66 0.40
C PRO A 220 -17.30 7.32 -0.12
N PHE A 221 -17.92 6.54 0.76
CA PHE A 221 -18.61 5.31 0.36
C PHE A 221 -19.97 5.64 -0.25
N ALA A 222 -20.24 5.10 -1.44
CA ALA A 222 -21.49 5.34 -2.16
C ALA A 222 -22.69 4.61 -1.55
N SER A 223 -22.44 3.52 -0.83
CA SER A 223 -23.43 2.75 -0.09
C SER A 223 -22.89 2.37 1.28
N LEU A 224 -23.78 2.14 2.24
CA LEU A 224 -23.40 1.74 3.59
C LEU A 224 -23.85 0.32 3.94
N GLY A 225 -24.60 -0.38 3.09
CA GLY A 225 -24.99 -1.77 3.30
C GLY A 225 -23.78 -2.70 3.24
N SER A 226 -23.68 -3.65 4.17
CA SER A 226 -22.58 -4.63 4.18
C SER A 226 -22.87 -5.80 3.22
N PRO A 227 -21.93 -6.19 2.34
CA PRO A 227 -20.65 -5.57 2.07
C PRO A 227 -20.78 -4.24 1.30
N VAL A 228 -19.99 -3.23 1.69
CA VAL A 228 -19.82 -2.01 0.92
C VAL A 228 -18.79 -2.28 -0.17
N ILE A 229 -19.19 -2.23 -1.42
CA ILE A 229 -18.31 -2.47 -2.58
C ILE A 229 -18.12 -1.15 -3.32
N GLY A 230 -16.87 -0.80 -3.63
CA GLY A 230 -16.57 0.45 -4.29
C GLY A 230 -15.32 0.41 -5.16
N THR A 231 -15.24 1.38 -6.06
CA THR A 231 -14.06 1.66 -6.89
C THR A 231 -13.73 3.14 -6.80
N ALA A 232 -12.44 3.48 -6.86
CA ALA A 232 -11.98 4.86 -6.88
C ALA A 232 -10.77 5.02 -7.79
N MET A 233 -10.65 6.20 -8.39
CA MET A 233 -9.47 6.60 -9.16
C MET A 233 -8.58 7.48 -8.29
N LEU A 234 -7.37 7.01 -7.94
CA LEU A 234 -6.43 7.85 -7.20
C LEU A 234 -5.82 8.89 -8.15
N THR A 235 -6.17 10.16 -7.96
CA THR A 235 -5.96 11.21 -8.97
C THR A 235 -4.49 11.52 -9.27
N THR A 236 -3.57 11.19 -8.36
CA THR A 236 -2.13 11.43 -8.52
C THR A 236 -1.32 10.21 -8.08
N ALA A 237 -0.12 10.04 -8.64
CA ALA A 237 0.81 8.99 -8.20
C ALA A 237 1.13 9.09 -6.70
N GLY A 238 1.22 10.32 -6.19
CA GLY A 238 1.44 10.59 -4.77
C GLY A 238 0.31 10.10 -3.85
N ARG A 239 -0.94 10.01 -4.33
CA ARG A 239 -2.04 9.38 -3.58
C ARG A 239 -1.87 7.87 -3.49
N VAL A 240 -1.38 7.23 -4.57
CA VAL A 240 -1.00 5.82 -4.53
C VAL A 240 0.17 5.61 -3.57
N ASP A 241 1.17 6.50 -3.55
CA ASP A 241 2.27 6.43 -2.57
C ASP A 241 1.74 6.53 -1.13
N SER A 242 0.85 7.47 -0.86
CA SER A 242 0.23 7.59 0.47
C SER A 242 -0.52 6.32 0.86
N LEU A 243 -1.30 5.73 -0.06
CA LEU A 243 -2.04 4.49 0.20
C LEU A 243 -1.10 3.33 0.50
N LEU A 244 -0.05 3.14 -0.31
CA LEU A 244 0.90 2.04 -0.11
C LEU A 244 1.77 2.22 1.14
N ASN A 245 2.03 3.46 1.55
CA ASN A 245 2.84 3.74 2.73
C ASN A 245 2.01 3.82 4.03
N GLY A 246 0.76 3.35 4.01
CA GLY A 246 -0.07 3.27 5.21
C GLY A 246 -0.67 4.60 5.66
N TYR A 247 -0.75 5.59 4.77
CA TYR A 247 -1.32 6.90 5.06
C TYR A 247 -2.81 7.00 4.70
N TYR A 248 -3.53 5.88 4.74
CA TYR A 248 -4.98 5.84 4.59
C TYR A 248 -5.61 5.00 5.70
N TYR A 249 -6.85 5.33 6.06
CA TYR A 249 -7.68 4.48 6.90
C TYR A 249 -9.11 4.44 6.36
N ALA A 250 -9.78 3.31 6.57
CA ALA A 250 -11.22 3.17 6.39
C ALA A 250 -11.93 3.46 7.71
N ASN A 251 -13.08 4.15 7.66
CA ASN A 251 -13.89 4.45 8.84
C ASN A 251 -15.38 4.34 8.53
N LEU A 252 -16.16 3.89 9.53
CA LEU A 252 -17.62 3.93 9.52
C LEU A 252 -18.11 4.71 10.74
N HIS A 253 -19.13 5.51 10.56
CA HIS A 253 -19.73 6.38 11.59
C HIS A 253 -21.16 5.91 11.87
N SER A 254 -21.63 6.09 13.10
CA SER A 254 -23.04 5.91 13.46
C SER A 254 -23.57 7.12 14.22
N ALA A 255 -24.87 7.12 14.53
CA ALA A 255 -25.48 8.19 15.32
C ALA A 255 -24.85 8.32 16.72
N ALA A 256 -24.43 7.21 17.33
CA ALA A 256 -23.78 7.20 18.65
C ALA A 256 -22.32 7.66 18.59
N PHE A 257 -21.66 7.45 17.44
CA PHE A 257 -20.26 7.80 17.23
C PHE A 257 -20.09 8.63 15.94
N PRO A 258 -20.52 9.91 15.94
CA PRO A 258 -20.50 10.75 14.75
C PRO A 258 -19.07 11.05 14.25
N GLY A 259 -18.08 11.05 15.15
CA GLY A 259 -16.66 11.20 14.80
C GLY A 259 -16.00 9.95 14.20
N GLY A 260 -16.67 8.80 14.25
CA GLY A 260 -16.16 7.48 13.83
C GLY A 260 -16.46 6.42 14.88
N GLU A 261 -17.13 5.34 14.48
CA GLU A 261 -17.40 4.18 15.34
C GLU A 261 -16.30 3.12 15.22
N ILE A 262 -15.90 2.77 13.99
CA ILE A 262 -14.84 1.80 13.76
C ILE A 262 -13.87 2.26 12.66
N ARG A 263 -12.57 2.22 12.95
CA ARG A 263 -11.48 2.58 12.04
C ARG A 263 -10.54 1.41 11.80
N GLY A 264 -9.97 1.31 10.61
CA GLY A 264 -8.83 0.44 10.32
C GLY A 264 -7.81 1.14 9.43
N ASP A 265 -6.55 1.18 9.86
CA ASP A 265 -5.44 1.72 9.06
C ASP A 265 -5.12 0.76 7.91
N ILE A 266 -5.26 1.26 6.68
CA ILE A 266 -5.05 0.47 5.48
C ILE A 266 -3.56 0.30 5.27
N LYS A 267 -3.14 -0.95 5.22
CA LYS A 267 -1.77 -1.32 4.89
C LYS A 267 -1.82 -2.20 3.66
N PRO A 268 -0.84 -2.09 2.76
CA PRO A 268 -0.67 -3.15 1.80
C PRO A 268 -0.35 -4.43 2.52
N GLN A 269 -0.92 -5.49 2.00
CA GLN A 269 -0.54 -6.83 2.36
C GLN A 269 0.67 -7.20 1.50
N PHE A 270 1.82 -6.67 1.89
CA PHE A 270 3.10 -7.19 1.42
C PHE A 270 3.49 -8.36 2.31
N LEU A 271 4.04 -9.40 1.70
CA LEU A 271 4.32 -10.67 2.36
C LEU A 271 5.37 -10.51 3.47
N PRO A 272 5.36 -11.38 4.50
CA PRO A 272 6.56 -11.61 5.30
C PRO A 272 7.72 -12.18 4.47
#